data_AF-A0A2P6UZK4-F1
#
_entry.id   AF-A0A2P6UZK4-F1
#
_cell.length_a   1.000
_cell.length_b   1.000
_cell.length_c   1.000
_cell.angle_alpha   90.00
_cell.angle_beta   90.00
_cell.angle_gamma   90.00
#
_symmetry.space_group_name_H-M   'P 1'
#
loop_
_entity.id
_entity.type
_entity.pdbx_description
1 polymer ?
#
loop_
_entity_poly.entity_id
_entity_poly.type
_entity_poly.pdbx_seq_one_letter_code
_entity_poly.pdbx_strand_id
1 'polypeptide(L)'
;MAQRAAAGARAVLGLGVRAAQPAEVKHQAAKEFFKEVCRCLPWVLKNYRLEELTTVYELRRNVASLFKKYASVESPEAIDLLVYKGREELEMILMQHKQRHHIITQYVHNPAADRVVKPSTLSPFLEQFYKAN
;
A
#
# COMPACT_ATOMS: atom_id res chain seq x y z
N MET A 1 -4.24 23.66 26.84
CA MET A 1 -3.41 24.15 25.72
C MET A 1 -3.20 23.13 24.60
N ALA A 2 -3.19 21.82 24.84
CA ALA A 2 -2.96 20.78 23.81
C ALA A 2 -4.00 20.74 22.66
N GLN A 3 -5.27 21.04 22.93
CA GLN A 3 -6.34 21.00 21.92
C GLN A 3 -6.20 22.05 20.81
N ARG A 4 -5.56 23.21 21.10
CA ARG A 4 -5.34 24.26 20.09
C ARG A 4 -4.23 23.92 19.11
N ALA A 5 -3.19 23.20 19.54
CA ALA A 5 -2.10 22.78 18.66
C ALA A 5 -2.53 21.70 17.66
N ALA A 6 -3.34 20.73 18.12
CA ALA A 6 -3.88 19.67 17.24
C ALA A 6 -4.84 20.21 16.17
N ALA A 7 -5.62 21.26 16.52
CA ALA A 7 -6.51 21.93 15.58
C ALA A 7 -5.74 22.67 14.45
N GLY A 8 -4.60 23.28 14.78
CA GLY A 8 -3.74 23.96 13.81
C GLY A 8 -3.14 23.01 12.77
N ALA A 9 -2.64 21.85 13.20
CA ALA A 9 -2.11 20.83 12.29
C ALA A 9 -3.18 20.27 11.34
N ARG A 10 -4.41 20.07 11.83
CA ARG A 10 -5.56 19.63 11.01
C ARG A 10 -5.94 20.62 9.91
N ALA A 11 -5.81 21.93 10.18
CA ALA A 11 -6.13 22.98 9.22
C ALA A 11 -5.08 23.10 8.13
N VAL A 12 -3.79 23.04 8.48
CA VAL A 12 -2.66 23.12 7.52
C VAL A 12 -2.66 21.93 6.55
N LEU A 13 -3.08 20.75 7.00
CA LEU A 13 -3.19 19.54 6.18
C LEU A 13 -4.50 19.43 5.38
N GLY A 14 -5.40 20.43 5.45
CA GLY A 14 -6.70 20.40 4.75
C GLY A 14 -7.68 19.33 5.25
N LEU A 15 -7.36 18.63 6.35
CA LEU A 15 -8.09 17.48 6.89
C LEU A 15 -9.47 17.85 7.47
N GLY A 16 -9.70 19.13 7.77
CA GLY A 16 -10.96 19.61 8.33
C GLY A 16 -12.16 19.58 7.36
N VAL A 17 -11.93 19.66 6.05
CA VAL A 17 -13.01 19.79 5.05
C VAL A 17 -13.63 18.43 4.69
N ARG A 18 -12.85 17.35 4.76
CA ARG A 18 -13.30 15.98 4.39
C ARG A 18 -13.94 15.20 5.52
N ALA A 19 -13.68 15.56 6.78
CA ALA A 19 -14.22 14.84 7.94
C ALA A 19 -15.76 14.84 7.99
N ALA A 20 -16.41 15.87 7.43
CA ALA A 20 -17.87 16.04 7.42
C ALA A 20 -18.59 15.36 6.24
N GLN A 21 -17.86 14.73 5.32
CA GLN A 21 -18.42 14.14 4.09
C GLN A 21 -18.92 12.69 4.32
N PRO A 22 -19.94 12.22 3.59
CA PRO A 22 -20.44 10.85 3.68
C PRO A 22 -19.36 9.83 3.29
N ALA A 23 -19.45 8.60 3.80
CA ALA A 23 -18.45 7.55 3.62
C ALA A 23 -18.08 7.26 2.15
N GLU A 24 -19.04 7.41 1.22
CA GLU A 24 -18.80 7.25 -0.21
C GLU A 24 -17.78 8.27 -0.76
N VAL A 25 -17.81 9.51 -0.27
CA VAL A 25 -16.85 10.55 -0.66
C VAL A 25 -15.48 10.28 -0.02
N LYS A 26 -15.44 9.62 1.15
CA LYS A 26 -14.18 9.27 1.84
C LYS A 26 -13.31 8.31 1.03
N HIS A 27 -13.90 7.32 0.39
CA HIS A 27 -13.17 6.35 -0.44
C HIS A 27 -12.92 6.82 -1.87
N GLN A 28 -13.54 7.92 -2.31
CA GLN A 28 -13.39 8.41 -3.68
C GLN A 28 -11.94 8.77 -4.01
N ALA A 29 -11.22 9.44 -3.09
CA ALA A 29 -9.80 9.74 -3.27
C ALA A 29 -8.95 8.47 -3.46
N ALA A 30 -9.21 7.44 -2.65
CA ALA A 30 -8.49 6.18 -2.75
C ALA A 30 -8.76 5.48 -4.09
N LYS A 31 -10.00 5.53 -4.58
CA LYS A 31 -10.38 4.98 -5.91
C LYS A 31 -9.70 5.75 -7.05
N GLU A 32 -9.68 7.08 -6.98
CA GLU A 32 -9.01 7.92 -7.98
C GLU A 32 -7.50 7.70 -7.99
N PHE A 33 -6.89 7.65 -6.81
CA PHE A 33 -5.48 7.33 -6.64
C PHE A 33 -5.17 5.91 -7.17
N PHE A 34 -6.00 4.92 -6.90
CA PHE A 34 -5.83 3.57 -7.47
C PHE A 34 -5.85 3.58 -9.01
N LYS A 35 -6.76 4.33 -9.63
CA LYS A 35 -6.83 4.48 -11.10
C LYS A 35 -5.57 5.16 -11.64
N GLU A 36 -5.06 6.17 -10.96
CA GLU A 36 -3.80 6.85 -11.28
C GLU A 36 -2.62 5.86 -11.28
N VAL A 37 -2.43 5.13 -10.17
CA VAL A 37 -1.40 4.09 -10.06
C VAL A 37 -1.51 3.09 -11.22
N CYS A 38 -2.71 2.57 -11.51
CA CYS A 38 -2.92 1.58 -12.57
C CYS A 38 -2.55 2.07 -13.98
N ARG A 39 -2.61 3.37 -14.24
CA ARG A 39 -2.16 4.00 -15.49
C ARG A 39 -0.64 4.13 -15.56
N CYS A 40 0.02 4.30 -14.42
CA CYS A 40 1.48 4.38 -14.31
C CYS A 40 2.17 3.01 -14.38
N LEU A 41 1.53 1.93 -13.95
CA LEU A 41 2.15 0.60 -13.86
C LEU A 41 2.77 0.06 -15.16
N PRO A 42 2.19 0.25 -16.38
CA PRO A 42 2.87 -0.14 -17.61
C PRO A 42 4.22 0.57 -17.81
N TRP A 43 4.31 1.85 -17.45
CA TRP A 43 5.56 2.60 -17.51
C TRP A 43 6.56 2.07 -16.48
N VAL A 44 6.12 1.81 -15.24
CA VAL A 44 6.98 1.25 -14.18
C VAL A 44 7.54 -0.11 -14.62
N LEU A 45 6.70 -0.98 -15.14
CA LEU A 45 7.08 -2.32 -15.60
C LEU A 45 8.19 -2.25 -16.67
N LYS A 46 8.05 -1.36 -17.65
CA LYS A 46 9.04 -1.16 -18.71
C LYS A 46 10.34 -0.53 -18.19
N ASN A 47 10.26 0.57 -17.43
CA ASN A 47 11.44 1.33 -16.99
C ASN A 47 12.29 0.55 -15.98
N TYR A 48 11.65 -0.27 -15.15
CA TYR A 48 12.34 -1.14 -14.20
C TYR A 48 12.67 -2.52 -14.76
N ARG A 49 12.39 -2.77 -16.06
CA ARG A 49 12.63 -4.02 -16.79
C ARG A 49 11.95 -5.25 -16.17
N LEU A 50 10.77 -5.09 -15.57
CA LEU A 50 10.10 -6.15 -14.79
C LEU A 50 9.35 -7.20 -15.64
N GLU A 51 9.39 -7.08 -16.97
CA GLU A 51 8.68 -7.92 -17.94
C GLU A 51 8.99 -9.42 -17.80
N GLU A 52 10.18 -9.75 -17.32
CA GLU A 52 10.64 -11.12 -17.08
C GLU A 52 10.14 -11.72 -15.74
N LEU A 53 9.64 -10.88 -14.82
CA LEU A 53 9.21 -11.31 -13.48
C LEU A 53 7.69 -11.25 -13.30
N THR A 54 7.00 -10.36 -14.01
CA THR A 54 5.55 -10.17 -13.85
C THR A 54 4.92 -9.52 -15.07
N THR A 55 3.60 -9.59 -15.15
CA THR A 55 2.81 -8.87 -16.14
C THR A 55 2.16 -7.61 -15.56
N VAL A 56 1.74 -6.68 -16.42
CA VAL A 56 0.96 -5.50 -15.98
C VAL A 56 -0.32 -5.92 -15.24
N TYR A 57 -0.94 -7.02 -15.67
CA TYR A 57 -2.13 -7.56 -15.03
C TYR A 57 -1.86 -8.02 -13.59
N GLU A 58 -0.81 -8.82 -13.39
CA GLU A 58 -0.39 -9.28 -12.07
C GLU A 58 0.03 -8.12 -11.18
N LEU A 59 0.79 -7.16 -11.70
CA LEU A 59 1.22 -5.99 -10.94
C LEU A 59 0.02 -5.15 -10.48
N ARG A 60 -1.00 -4.96 -11.34
CA ARG A 60 -2.28 -4.33 -10.95
C ARG A 60 -3.00 -5.13 -9.87
N ARG A 61 -3.01 -6.46 -9.96
CA ARG A 61 -3.61 -7.35 -8.95
C ARG A 61 -2.89 -7.24 -7.60
N ASN A 62 -1.55 -7.23 -7.60
CA ASN A 62 -0.74 -7.09 -6.40
C ASN A 62 -0.99 -5.74 -5.73
N VAL A 63 -0.95 -4.65 -6.50
CA VAL A 63 -1.32 -3.32 -6.00
C VAL A 63 -2.74 -3.31 -5.44
N ALA A 64 -3.73 -3.91 -6.12
CA ALA A 64 -5.10 -3.99 -5.61
C ALA A 64 -5.18 -4.73 -4.26
N SER A 65 -4.34 -5.74 -4.03
CA SER A 65 -4.28 -6.42 -2.73
C SER A 65 -3.79 -5.50 -1.60
N LEU A 66 -2.85 -4.58 -1.89
CA LEU A 66 -2.37 -3.60 -0.92
C LEU A 66 -3.46 -2.59 -0.54
N PHE A 67 -4.27 -2.14 -1.51
CA PHE A 67 -5.43 -1.29 -1.22
C PHE A 67 -6.47 -2.03 -0.37
N LYS A 68 -6.72 -3.31 -0.67
CA LYS A 68 -7.66 -4.15 0.10
C LYS A 68 -7.19 -4.42 1.53
N LYS A 69 -5.87 -4.49 1.78
CA LYS A 69 -5.30 -4.67 3.13
C LYS A 69 -5.77 -3.60 4.12
N TYR A 70 -6.03 -2.38 3.65
CA TYR A 70 -6.48 -1.25 4.46
C TYR A 70 -7.97 -0.93 4.27
N ALA A 71 -8.76 -1.84 3.68
CA ALA A 71 -10.18 -1.60 3.42
C ALA A 71 -11.03 -1.42 4.69
N SER A 72 -10.57 -1.94 5.84
CA SER A 72 -11.24 -1.80 7.13
C SER A 72 -11.01 -0.44 7.80
N VAL A 73 -10.18 0.44 7.23
CA VAL A 73 -9.90 1.76 7.79
C VAL A 73 -11.03 2.72 7.41
N GLU A 74 -11.82 3.14 8.40
CA GLU A 74 -12.97 4.04 8.21
C GLU A 74 -12.67 5.50 8.56
N SER A 75 -11.62 5.76 9.33
CA SER A 75 -11.24 7.12 9.74
C SER A 75 -10.83 7.95 8.51
N PRO A 76 -11.52 9.05 8.19
CA PRO A 76 -11.21 9.86 7.00
C PRO A 76 -9.78 10.41 7.05
N GLU A 77 -9.30 10.80 8.23
CA GLU A 77 -7.93 11.32 8.42
C GLU A 77 -6.88 10.24 8.16
N ALA A 78 -7.18 9.00 8.57
CA ALA A 78 -6.30 7.87 8.29
C ALA A 78 -6.30 7.52 6.80
N ILE A 79 -7.46 7.59 6.13
CA ILE A 79 -7.56 7.38 4.68
C ILE A 79 -6.75 8.44 3.92
N ASP A 80 -6.91 9.72 4.27
CA ASP A 80 -6.17 10.82 3.64
C ASP A 80 -4.66 10.64 3.84
N LEU A 81 -4.22 10.25 5.04
CA LEU A 81 -2.82 9.96 5.32
C LEU A 81 -2.30 8.75 4.54
N LEU A 82 -3.11 7.70 4.36
CA LEU A 82 -2.74 6.53 3.55
C LEU A 82 -2.60 6.89 2.07
N VAL A 83 -3.51 7.73 1.54
CA VAL A 83 -3.42 8.23 0.17
C VAL A 83 -2.18 9.11 0.01
N TYR A 84 -1.89 9.99 0.98
CA TYR A 84 -0.67 10.81 0.97
C TYR A 84 0.60 9.95 0.93
N LYS A 85 0.72 8.97 1.83
CA LYS A 85 1.85 8.02 1.83
C LYS A 85 1.96 7.24 0.51
N GLY A 86 0.84 6.85 -0.07
CA GLY A 86 0.80 6.19 -1.37
C GLY A 86 1.30 7.09 -2.50
N ARG A 87 0.95 8.37 -2.50
CA ARG A 87 1.40 9.34 -3.50
C ARG A 87 2.91 9.57 -3.43
N GLU A 88 3.44 9.79 -2.23
CA GLU A 88 4.89 9.92 -2.00
C GLU A 88 5.65 8.68 -2.50
N GLU A 89 5.14 7.48 -2.19
CA GLU A 89 5.72 6.22 -2.67
C GLU A 89 5.68 6.11 -4.20
N LEU A 90 4.56 6.48 -4.84
CA LEU A 90 4.44 6.49 -6.29
C LEU A 90 5.43 7.48 -6.92
N GLU A 91 5.56 8.68 -6.36
CA GLU A 91 6.50 9.70 -6.83
C GLU A 91 7.94 9.21 -6.74
N MET A 92 8.33 8.60 -5.61
CA MET A 92 9.67 8.00 -5.45
C MET A 92 9.98 6.92 -6.49
N ILE A 93 8.96 6.19 -6.97
CA ILE A 93 9.10 5.20 -8.05
C ILE A 93 9.17 5.89 -9.42
N LEU A 94 8.30 6.88 -9.67
CA LEU A 94 8.26 7.58 -10.97
C LEU A 94 9.51 8.43 -11.21
N MET A 95 10.03 9.07 -10.17
CA MET A 95 11.30 9.82 -10.20
C MET A 95 12.54 8.92 -10.12
N GLN A 96 12.36 7.59 -10.12
CA GLN A 96 13.43 6.61 -10.07
C GLN A 96 14.36 6.72 -8.84
N HIS A 97 13.88 7.32 -7.74
CA HIS A 97 14.59 7.32 -6.46
C HIS A 97 14.63 5.92 -5.83
N LYS A 98 13.63 5.08 -6.13
CA LYS A 98 13.67 3.64 -5.81
C LYS A 98 14.37 2.86 -6.91
N GLN A 99 15.20 1.91 -6.51
CA GLN A 99 15.82 0.92 -7.39
C GLN A 99 14.90 -0.29 -7.66
N ARG A 100 15.21 -1.03 -8.74
CA ARG A 100 14.48 -2.24 -9.18
C ARG A 100 14.24 -3.25 -8.07
N HIS A 101 15.23 -3.54 -7.24
CA HIS A 101 15.11 -4.55 -6.19
C HIS A 101 14.06 -4.17 -5.14
N HIS A 102 13.84 -2.88 -4.87
CA HIS A 102 12.75 -2.43 -3.99
C HIS A 102 11.39 -2.80 -4.58
N ILE A 103 11.19 -2.55 -5.89
CA ILE A 103 9.92 -2.86 -6.55
C ILE A 103 9.65 -4.36 -6.57
N ILE A 104 10.69 -5.15 -6.86
CA ILE A 104 10.60 -6.61 -6.83
C ILE A 104 10.18 -7.10 -5.44
N THR A 105 10.81 -6.57 -4.39
CA THR A 105 10.57 -7.03 -3.02
C THR A 105 9.18 -6.66 -2.51
N GLN A 106 8.66 -5.49 -2.88
CA GLN A 106 7.39 -4.97 -2.35
C GLN A 106 6.15 -5.27 -3.21
N TYR A 107 6.29 -5.28 -4.54
CA TYR A 107 5.13 -5.25 -5.45
C TYR A 107 5.08 -6.43 -6.43
N VAL A 108 6.22 -7.10 -6.64
CA VAL A 108 6.23 -8.34 -7.42
C VAL A 108 5.96 -9.49 -6.46
N HIS A 109 4.91 -10.24 -6.75
CA HIS A 109 4.57 -11.43 -5.98
C HIS A 109 5.76 -12.39 -6.02
N ASN A 110 6.31 -12.72 -4.86
CA ASN A 110 7.33 -13.76 -4.77
C ASN A 110 6.59 -15.10 -4.57
N PRO A 111 6.46 -15.95 -5.60
CA PRO A 111 5.86 -17.27 -5.43
C PRO A 111 6.62 -18.15 -4.40
N ALA A 112 7.86 -17.78 -4.03
CA ALA A 112 8.57 -18.44 -2.93
C ALA A 112 8.11 -18.00 -1.52
N ALA A 113 7.37 -16.89 -1.38
CA ALA A 113 6.71 -16.50 -0.13
C ALA A 113 5.37 -17.23 0.04
N ASP A 114 4.71 -17.57 -1.07
CA ASP A 114 3.56 -18.48 -1.13
C ASP A 114 3.97 -19.96 -1.05
N ARG A 115 5.22 -20.26 -0.66
CA ARG A 115 5.65 -21.62 -0.34
C ARG A 115 4.63 -22.21 0.62
N VAL A 116 3.87 -23.16 0.08
CA VAL A 116 2.99 -24.08 0.78
C VAL A 116 3.64 -24.38 2.12
N VAL A 117 3.08 -23.80 3.18
CA VAL A 117 3.41 -24.22 4.54
C VAL A 117 3.03 -25.68 4.57
N LYS A 118 4.02 -26.57 4.52
CA LYS A 118 3.76 -27.99 4.75
C LYS A 118 2.98 -28.03 6.06
N PRO A 119 1.73 -28.54 6.08
CA PRO A 119 0.93 -28.50 7.29
C PRO A 119 1.77 -29.16 8.37
N SER A 120 2.20 -28.36 9.34
CA SER A 120 3.02 -28.90 10.39
C SER A 120 2.10 -29.75 11.25
N THR A 121 2.60 -30.91 11.63
CA THR A 121 1.94 -31.77 12.61
C THR A 121 2.14 -31.25 14.03
N LEU A 122 2.77 -30.07 14.18
CA LEU A 122 3.20 -29.52 15.46
C LEU A 122 2.27 -28.36 15.86
N SER A 123 2.10 -28.17 17.17
CA SER A 123 1.33 -27.03 17.65
C SER A 123 2.09 -25.71 17.36
N PRO A 124 1.37 -24.58 17.17
CA PRO A 124 2.00 -23.28 16.92
C PRO A 124 3.02 -22.89 17.98
N PHE A 125 2.77 -23.27 19.24
CA PHE A 125 3.70 -23.08 20.35
C PHE A 125 5.01 -23.85 20.16
N LEU A 126 4.93 -25.14 19.77
CA LEU A 126 6.10 -25.99 19.64
C LEU A 126 7.00 -25.55 18.47
N GLU A 127 6.41 -25.12 17.35
CA GLU A 127 7.18 -24.54 16.25
C GLU A 127 7.96 -23.29 16.68
N GLN A 128 7.31 -22.41 17.44
CA GLN A 128 7.91 -21.15 17.87
C GLN A 128 9.01 -21.39 18.91
N PHE A 129 8.84 -22.40 19.76
CA PHE A 129 9.86 -22.87 20.71
C PHE A 129 11.13 -23.36 19.99
N TYR A 130 11.00 -24.14 18.90
CA TYR A 130 12.16 -24.62 18.13
C TYR A 130 12.85 -23.54 17.29
N LYS A 131 12.17 -22.45 16.94
CA LYS A 131 12.75 -21.33 16.18
C LYS A 131 13.48 -20.32 17.08
N ALA A 132 13.21 -20.33 18.39
CA ALA A 132 13.67 -19.29 19.33
C ALA A 132 14.94 -19.67 20.11
N ASN A 133 15.52 -20.86 19.87
CA ASN A 133 16.83 -21.28 20.37
C ASN A 133 17.81 -21.47 19.22
#